data_AF-A0A819E6B3-F1
#
_entry.id   AF-A0A819E6B3-F1
#
_cell.length_a   1.000
_cell.length_b   1.000
_cell.length_c   1.000
_cell.angle_alpha   90.00
_cell.angle_beta   90.00
_cell.angle_gamma   90.00
#
_symmetry.space_group_name_H-M   'P 1'
#
loop_
_entity.id
_entity.type
_entity.pdbx_description
1 polymer ?
#
loop_
_entity_poly.entity_id
_entity_poly.type
_entity_poly.pdbx_seq_one_letter_code
_entity_poly.pdbx_strand_id
1 'polypeptide(L)'
;MLNNIILATKTSDVHSNQSEVEQQTELMYKDNTIWTAVFNADKAAIDRLIDADADVINMIGAVGECPIHMLFLYGTYTHLKIARDLIIRFPMIVTQIYNKPTESNDNTILHMLVICNLPEMYAKFKARWIEQQTVTDQKLPRNSKSIEITKLWNRFNKDGLTPLTLAADLGRAKMLSWLLYERKKIQWSYGNVSCVLHPLDQLDLDFQKEGKQRPLSVLEIMIKNNDPELIHSIITSLIDKKWKQFAYRTADENDKTVTTDSKNLDFSRQIISAVGHFIVIEGALWKSAYEINEMSTLGLWNYWNSTGSIFLEDCLACSFCFCIFTVQTLRLFDMQHETVILAVTSLLGWSYMFFFTMPFRFTGPFVIMIYKMLFNDVLRFYYYTKGPYPLAGALLLILYVVVISILLLNLLIAMMGDTYTDVKKRHLERARIALNIESRMSTSKRQLNINKYWVDVQGERYLQVEQVNDALGYPIGDEANDDE
;
A
#
# COMPACT_ATOMS: atom_id res chain seq x y z
N MET A 1 19.61 19.73 1.39
CA MET A 1 19.35 21.03 2.03
C MET A 1 18.14 21.75 1.41
N LEU A 2 18.22 22.24 0.16
CA LEU A 2 17.13 23.04 -0.47
C LEU A 2 15.75 22.36 -0.43
N ASN A 3 15.65 21.07 -0.77
CA ASN A 3 14.39 20.33 -0.67
C ASN A 3 13.85 20.24 0.76
N ASN A 4 14.71 20.06 1.76
CA ASN A 4 14.28 20.00 3.16
C ASN A 4 13.87 21.40 3.68
N ILE A 5 14.50 22.46 3.18
CA ILE A 5 14.11 23.84 3.46
C ILE A 5 12.74 24.14 2.84
N ILE A 6 12.54 23.80 1.55
CA ILE A 6 11.24 23.96 0.88
C ILE A 6 10.15 23.16 1.61
N LEU A 7 10.44 21.94 2.06
CA LEU A 7 9.50 21.14 2.84
C LEU A 7 9.24 21.71 4.25
N ALA A 8 10.25 22.34 4.86
CA ALA A 8 10.11 22.98 6.17
C ALA A 8 9.33 24.30 6.10
N THR A 9 9.45 25.06 5.00
CA THR A 9 8.81 26.36 4.81
C THR A 9 7.50 26.29 4.02
N LYS A 10 7.28 25.26 3.18
CA LYS A 10 6.10 25.07 2.31
C LYS A 10 5.76 26.28 1.41
N THR A 11 6.71 27.20 1.20
CA THR A 11 6.50 28.41 0.39
C THR A 11 6.90 28.19 -1.06
N SER A 12 5.99 28.50 -1.99
CA SER A 12 6.27 28.65 -3.43
C SER A 12 6.95 29.98 -3.79
N ASP A 13 6.93 30.95 -2.86
CA ASP A 13 7.46 32.30 -3.09
C ASP A 13 8.96 32.37 -2.76
N VAL A 14 9.78 32.14 -3.78
CA VAL A 14 11.25 32.21 -3.72
C VAL A 14 11.74 33.65 -3.47
N HIS A 15 10.96 34.67 -3.88
CA HIS A 15 11.41 36.06 -3.92
C HIS A 15 11.45 36.80 -2.59
N SER A 16 10.55 36.51 -1.63
CA SER A 16 10.61 37.12 -0.28
C SER A 16 11.74 36.52 0.56
N ASN A 17 12.12 35.27 0.30
CA ASN A 17 13.15 34.55 1.01
C ASN A 17 14.58 34.95 0.62
N GLN A 18 14.78 35.57 -0.55
CA GLN A 18 16.11 35.77 -1.10
C GLN A 18 16.97 36.73 -0.26
N SER A 19 16.41 37.86 0.21
CA SER A 19 17.17 38.82 1.03
C SER A 19 17.50 38.31 2.44
N GLU A 20 16.61 37.50 3.02
CA GLU A 20 16.80 36.90 4.36
C GLU A 20 17.80 35.74 4.30
N VAL A 21 17.75 34.94 3.23
CA VAL A 21 18.74 33.90 2.95
C VAL A 21 20.12 34.51 2.68
N GLU A 22 20.18 35.65 1.98
CA GLU A 22 21.42 36.42 1.79
C GLU A 22 21.98 36.91 3.14
N GLN A 23 21.15 37.48 4.02
CA GLN A 23 21.57 37.87 5.38
C GLN A 23 22.07 36.68 6.21
N GLN A 24 21.39 35.54 6.13
CA GLN A 24 21.83 34.33 6.81
C GLN A 24 23.15 33.81 6.22
N THR A 25 23.32 33.90 4.90
CA THR A 25 24.55 33.51 4.21
C THR A 25 25.72 34.40 4.65
N GLU A 26 25.50 35.71 4.79
CA GLU A 26 26.51 36.63 5.35
C GLU A 26 26.90 36.26 6.78
N LEU A 27 25.94 35.85 7.62
CA LEU A 27 26.22 35.36 8.97
C LEU A 27 27.03 34.06 8.98
N MET A 28 26.88 33.19 7.98
CA MET A 28 27.68 31.95 7.88
C MET A 28 29.15 32.23 7.58
N TYR A 29 29.45 33.30 6.84
CA TYR A 29 30.83 33.67 6.48
C TYR A 29 31.49 34.63 7.48
N LYS A 30 30.82 35.00 8.57
CA LYS A 30 31.35 35.89 9.59
C LYS A 30 32.17 35.14 10.64
N ASP A 31 33.45 35.49 10.77
CA ASP A 31 34.39 34.83 11.68
C ASP A 31 33.89 34.76 13.14
N ASN A 32 34.16 33.62 13.80
CA ASN A 32 33.83 33.32 15.20
C ASN A 32 32.33 33.29 15.56
N THR A 33 31.44 33.07 14.60
CA THR A 33 30.02 32.84 14.90
C THR A 33 29.69 31.35 15.05
N ILE A 34 28.63 31.03 15.80
CA ILE A 34 28.10 29.65 15.86
C ILE A 34 27.64 29.18 14.48
N TRP A 35 27.16 30.09 13.63
CA TRP A 35 26.69 29.78 12.28
C TRP A 35 27.83 29.29 11.38
N THR A 36 29.01 29.90 11.43
CA THR A 36 30.20 29.43 10.72
C THR A 36 30.68 28.08 11.24
N ALA A 37 30.66 27.88 12.57
CA ALA A 37 31.06 26.62 13.17
C ALA A 37 30.10 25.46 12.79
N VAL A 38 28.79 25.75 12.76
CA VAL A 38 27.75 24.82 12.29
C VAL A 38 27.88 24.54 10.80
N PHE A 39 28.10 25.57 9.97
CA PHE A 39 28.29 25.43 8.52
C PHE A 39 29.49 24.52 8.17
N ASN A 40 30.60 24.67 8.90
CA ASN A 40 31.81 23.87 8.69
C ASN A 40 31.78 22.51 9.40
N ALA A 41 30.70 22.18 10.13
CA ALA A 41 30.62 21.01 11.02
C ALA A 41 31.81 20.89 11.99
N ASP A 42 32.35 22.02 12.48
CA ASP A 42 33.45 22.02 13.45
C ASP A 42 32.92 21.83 14.86
N LYS A 43 32.88 20.57 15.30
CA LYS A 43 32.45 20.20 16.66
C LYS A 43 33.24 20.94 17.75
N ALA A 44 34.55 21.10 17.59
CA ALA A 44 35.39 21.68 18.63
C ALA A 44 35.17 23.19 18.76
N ALA A 45 34.89 23.88 17.66
CA ALA A 45 34.45 25.27 17.70
C ALA A 45 33.07 25.41 18.34
N ILE A 46 32.12 24.53 17.98
CA ILE A 46 30.77 24.53 18.56
C ILE A 46 30.82 24.31 20.08
N ASP A 47 31.54 23.28 20.55
CA ASP A 47 31.67 23.00 21.99
C ASP A 47 32.31 24.17 22.75
N ARG A 48 33.36 24.81 22.20
CA ARG A 48 33.99 25.99 22.81
C ARG A 48 33.04 27.19 22.93
N LEU A 49 32.24 27.46 21.91
CA LEU A 49 31.28 28.57 21.93
C LEU A 49 30.15 28.30 22.93
N ILE A 50 29.68 27.07 23.01
CA ILE A 50 28.66 26.64 23.95
C ILE A 50 29.18 26.67 25.40
N ASP A 51 30.43 26.27 25.62
CA ASP A 51 31.06 26.29 26.95
C ASP A 51 31.28 27.74 27.43
N ALA A 52 31.48 28.68 26.51
CA ALA A 52 31.59 30.10 26.81
C ALA A 52 30.22 30.75 27.10
N ASP A 53 29.20 30.43 26.31
CA ASP A 53 27.83 30.90 26.51
C ASP A 53 26.82 29.84 26.02
N ALA A 54 26.07 29.27 26.96
CA ALA A 54 25.10 28.22 26.69
C ALA A 54 23.86 28.73 25.92
N ASP A 55 23.56 30.03 25.98
CA ASP A 55 22.41 30.63 25.30
C ASP A 55 22.62 30.76 23.79
N VAL A 56 23.85 30.59 23.31
CA VAL A 56 24.20 30.61 21.87
C VAL A 56 23.43 29.52 21.10
N ILE A 57 23.06 28.43 21.75
CA ILE A 57 22.25 27.36 21.14
C ILE A 57 20.80 27.80 20.87
N ASN A 58 20.32 28.80 21.61
CA ASN A 58 18.99 29.38 21.46
C ASN A 58 18.96 30.57 20.49
N MET A 59 20.10 30.91 19.87
CA MET A 59 20.13 31.95 18.85
C MET A 59 19.20 31.62 17.68
N ILE A 60 18.47 32.64 17.23
CA ILE A 60 17.56 32.55 16.10
C ILE A 60 18.24 33.24 14.91
N GLY A 61 18.35 32.53 13.79
CA GLY A 61 18.89 33.03 12.54
C GLY A 61 17.89 33.91 11.80
N ALA A 62 18.31 34.50 10.67
CA ALA A 62 17.47 35.41 9.90
C ALA A 62 16.21 34.74 9.31
N VAL A 63 16.25 33.41 9.09
CA VAL A 63 15.13 32.61 8.56
C VAL A 63 14.30 31.98 9.69
N GLY A 64 14.64 32.24 10.96
CA GLY A 64 13.95 31.65 12.11
C GLY A 64 14.48 30.29 12.54
N GLU A 65 15.63 29.87 12.00
CA GLU A 65 16.33 28.66 12.37
C GLU A 65 17.08 28.80 13.69
N CYS A 66 17.39 27.66 14.32
CA CYS A 66 18.35 27.59 15.42
C CYS A 66 19.55 26.78 14.92
N PRO A 67 20.72 26.85 15.57
CA PRO A 67 21.89 26.05 15.23
C PRO A 67 21.58 24.56 15.00
N ILE A 68 20.71 23.98 15.83
CA ILE A 68 20.27 22.59 15.70
C ILE A 68 19.42 22.32 14.44
N HIS A 69 18.57 23.27 14.05
CA HIS A 69 17.76 23.18 12.83
C HIS A 69 18.67 23.13 11.61
N MET A 70 19.72 23.95 11.58
CA MET A 70 20.71 23.94 10.51
C MET A 70 21.47 22.63 10.42
N LEU A 71 21.89 22.06 11.56
CA LEU A 71 22.54 20.75 11.58
C LEU A 71 21.66 19.65 10.94
N PHE A 72 20.34 19.67 11.18
CA PHE A 72 19.40 18.74 10.52
C PHE A 72 19.23 19.03 9.02
N LEU A 73 19.16 20.30 8.63
CA LEU A 73 18.95 20.70 7.25
C LEU A 73 20.17 20.42 6.36
N TYR A 74 21.39 20.55 6.88
CA TYR A 74 22.62 20.13 6.20
C TYR A 74 22.67 18.62 5.99
N GLY A 75 22.32 17.85 7.04
CA GLY A 75 22.06 16.42 6.91
C GLY A 75 23.27 15.55 6.55
N THR A 76 24.50 16.07 6.54
CA THR A 76 25.68 15.21 6.38
C THR A 76 25.92 14.39 7.65
N TYR A 77 26.66 13.29 7.52
CA TYR A 77 26.97 12.42 8.65
C TYR A 77 27.59 13.18 9.84
N THR A 78 28.52 14.12 9.58
CA THR A 78 29.18 14.92 10.61
C THR A 78 28.20 15.87 11.31
N HIS A 79 27.37 16.59 10.55
CA HIS A 79 26.34 17.48 11.10
C HIS A 79 25.33 16.69 11.95
N LEU A 80 24.88 15.52 11.47
CA LEU A 80 23.94 14.66 12.20
C LEU A 80 24.55 14.05 13.48
N LYS A 81 25.86 13.76 13.46
CA LYS A 81 26.59 13.31 14.66
C LYS A 81 26.69 14.43 15.69
N ILE A 82 26.99 15.66 15.27
CA ILE A 82 27.02 16.83 16.15
C ILE A 82 25.61 17.11 16.70
N ALA A 83 24.58 17.07 15.85
CA ALA A 83 23.20 17.27 16.28
C ALA A 83 22.78 16.24 17.34
N ARG A 84 23.18 14.97 17.16
CA ARG A 84 22.96 13.90 18.15
C ARG A 84 23.64 14.23 19.48
N ASP A 85 24.90 14.65 19.46
CA ASP A 85 25.65 14.98 20.67
C ASP A 85 25.02 16.18 21.40
N LEU A 86 24.61 17.22 20.68
CA LEU A 86 23.93 18.39 21.24
C LEU A 86 22.57 18.04 21.85
N ILE A 87 21.78 17.20 21.17
CA ILE A 87 20.53 16.66 21.70
C ILE A 87 20.74 15.95 23.04
N ILE A 88 21.80 15.15 23.14
CA ILE A 88 22.08 14.34 24.34
C ILE A 88 22.52 15.24 25.50
N ARG A 89 23.24 16.32 25.17
CA ARG A 89 23.78 17.30 26.13
C ARG A 89 22.71 18.29 26.61
N PHE A 90 21.82 18.73 25.72
CA PHE A 90 20.82 19.77 25.98
C PHE A 90 19.43 19.35 25.46
N PRO A 91 18.68 18.54 26.21
CA PRO A 91 17.41 18.02 25.71
C PRO A 91 16.32 19.08 25.61
N MET A 92 16.36 20.15 26.43
CA MET A 92 15.41 21.27 26.35
C MET A 92 15.39 21.95 24.99
N ILE A 93 16.41 21.72 24.14
CA ILE A 93 16.43 22.14 22.74
C ILE A 93 15.16 21.71 21.99
N VAL A 94 14.46 20.63 22.36
CA VAL A 94 13.26 20.18 21.63
C VAL A 94 12.02 21.05 21.81
N THR A 95 12.01 21.95 22.80
CA THR A 95 10.99 23.00 22.84
C THR A 95 11.27 24.12 21.85
N GLN A 96 12.45 24.17 21.22
CA GLN A 96 12.75 25.13 20.17
C GLN A 96 11.82 24.90 18.99
N ILE A 97 11.32 26.03 18.49
CA ILE A 97 10.40 26.09 17.37
C ILE A 97 11.17 26.78 16.26
N TYR A 98 11.15 26.18 15.08
CA TYR A 98 11.57 26.86 13.88
C TYR A 98 10.58 27.99 13.59
N ASN A 99 10.96 29.21 13.98
CA ASN A 99 10.06 30.36 14.02
C ASN A 99 10.58 31.50 13.14
N LYS A 100 10.15 31.51 11.87
CA LYS A 100 10.35 32.62 10.94
C LYS A 100 9.48 33.85 11.35
N PRO A 101 10.02 35.08 11.41
CA PRO A 101 9.29 36.27 11.85
C PRO A 101 8.05 36.63 11.02
N THR A 102 8.03 36.27 9.74
CA THR A 102 6.98 36.67 8.79
C THR A 102 6.09 35.50 8.37
N GLU A 103 6.61 34.27 8.33
CA GLU A 103 5.90 33.09 7.79
C GLU A 103 6.37 31.75 8.43
N SER A 104 6.42 31.65 9.76
CA SER A 104 6.79 30.38 10.42
C SER A 104 5.73 29.30 10.20
N ASN A 105 6.14 28.04 10.05
CA ASN A 105 5.26 26.86 10.14
C ASN A 105 5.19 26.29 11.57
N ASP A 106 5.85 26.92 12.55
CA ASP A 106 5.98 26.47 13.93
C ASP A 106 6.44 25.00 14.05
N ASN A 107 7.32 24.57 13.14
CA ASN A 107 7.86 23.22 13.14
C ASN A 107 8.82 23.06 14.33
N THR A 108 8.50 22.14 15.23
CA THR A 108 9.44 21.73 16.29
C THR A 108 10.54 20.84 15.71
N ILE A 109 11.57 20.57 16.52
CA ILE A 109 12.61 19.61 16.17
C ILE A 109 12.06 18.22 15.83
N LEU A 110 10.97 17.79 16.47
CA LEU A 110 10.33 16.52 16.14
C LEU A 110 9.76 16.53 14.71
N HIS A 111 9.21 17.65 14.25
CA HIS A 111 8.78 17.82 12.86
C HIS A 111 9.99 17.83 11.91
N MET A 112 11.09 18.48 12.29
CA MET A 112 12.33 18.48 11.49
C MET A 112 12.94 17.08 11.34
N LEU A 113 12.94 16.27 12.41
CA LEU A 113 13.40 14.88 12.34
C LEU A 113 12.55 14.03 11.39
N VAL A 114 11.24 14.32 11.31
CA VAL A 114 10.32 13.69 10.35
C VAL A 114 10.62 14.16 8.92
N ILE A 115 10.82 15.47 8.71
CA ILE A 115 11.19 16.04 7.41
C ILE A 115 12.49 15.41 6.87
N CYS A 116 13.49 15.28 7.74
CA CYS A 116 14.77 14.64 7.43
C CYS A 116 14.71 13.11 7.35
N ASN A 117 13.58 12.47 7.71
CA ASN A 117 13.38 11.02 7.66
C ASN A 117 14.40 10.22 8.50
N LEU A 118 14.65 10.64 9.74
CA LEU A 118 15.68 10.08 10.64
C LEU A 118 15.09 9.34 11.87
N PRO A 119 14.53 8.12 11.71
CA PRO A 119 13.86 7.39 12.80
C PRO A 119 14.81 7.00 13.94
N GLU A 120 16.05 6.61 13.64
CA GLU A 120 17.03 6.22 14.66
C GLU A 120 17.40 7.38 15.61
N MET A 121 17.52 8.57 15.05
CA MET A 121 17.84 9.75 15.82
C MET A 121 16.66 10.16 16.71
N TYR A 122 15.44 10.02 16.18
CA TYR A 122 14.22 10.20 16.96
C TYR A 122 14.15 9.20 18.12
N ALA A 123 14.51 7.93 17.89
CA ALA A 123 14.56 6.90 18.94
C ALA A 123 15.56 7.26 20.05
N LYS A 124 16.79 7.63 19.68
CA LYS A 124 17.84 8.04 20.64
C LYS A 124 17.42 9.27 21.43
N PHE A 125 16.80 10.24 20.76
CA PHE A 125 16.27 11.44 21.40
C PHE A 125 15.21 11.07 22.46
N LYS A 126 14.21 10.28 22.07
CA LYS A 126 13.12 9.86 22.97
C LYS A 126 13.66 9.11 24.19
N ALA A 127 14.58 8.18 24.00
CA ALA A 127 15.21 7.43 25.09
C ALA A 127 15.91 8.38 26.08
N ARG A 128 16.72 9.32 25.57
CA ARG A 128 17.45 10.28 26.41
C ARG A 128 16.54 11.24 27.17
N TRP A 129 15.46 11.71 26.52
CA TRP A 129 14.48 12.58 27.17
C TRP A 129 13.80 11.86 28.35
N ILE A 130 13.43 10.59 28.16
CA ILE A 130 12.84 9.75 29.22
C ILE A 130 13.82 9.59 30.40
N GLU A 131 15.11 9.32 30.14
CA GLU A 131 16.14 9.22 31.18
C GLU A 131 16.29 10.50 32.01
N GLN A 132 16.22 11.67 31.40
CA GLN A 132 16.36 12.92 32.15
C GLN A 132 15.16 13.24 33.02
N GLN A 133 13.96 12.85 32.57
CA GLN A 133 12.73 13.02 33.33
C GLN A 133 12.73 12.16 34.59
N THR A 134 13.14 10.89 34.50
CA THR A 134 13.20 9.99 35.68
C THR A 134 14.15 10.50 36.76
N VAL A 135 15.26 11.15 36.37
CA VAL A 135 16.22 11.78 37.29
C VAL A 135 15.66 13.06 37.94
N THR A 136 14.82 13.81 37.21
CA THR A 136 14.23 15.08 37.67
C THR A 136 13.04 14.82 38.60
N ASP A 137 12.20 13.83 38.30
CA ASP A 137 11.06 13.40 39.14
C ASP A 137 11.49 12.83 40.50
N GLN A 138 12.72 12.31 40.63
CA GLN A 138 13.27 11.89 41.92
C GLN A 138 13.64 13.07 42.84
N LYS A 139 13.77 14.30 42.32
CA LYS A 139 14.23 15.48 43.07
C LYS A 139 13.13 16.51 43.37
N LEU A 140 11.96 16.43 42.73
CA LEU A 140 10.86 17.38 42.91
C LEU A 140 9.64 16.73 43.61
N PRO A 141 8.93 17.45 44.49
CA PRO A 141 7.68 16.95 45.07
C PRO A 141 6.62 16.76 43.98
N ARG A 142 5.85 15.67 44.08
CA ARG A 142 4.86 15.13 43.11
C ARG A 142 3.82 16.10 42.50
N ASN A 143 3.78 17.37 42.92
CA ASN A 143 2.77 18.34 42.49
C ASN A 143 3.31 19.56 41.69
N SER A 144 4.61 19.65 41.42
CA SER A 144 5.14 20.71 40.56
C SER A 144 5.15 20.27 39.09
N LYS A 145 4.02 20.51 38.41
CA LYS A 145 3.81 20.50 36.95
C LYS A 145 4.91 19.77 36.16
N SER A 146 4.74 18.46 36.03
CA SER A 146 5.27 17.72 34.89
C SER A 146 4.80 18.44 33.63
N ILE A 147 5.69 19.19 32.98
CA ILE A 147 5.44 19.77 31.67
C ILE A 147 4.96 18.61 30.80
N GLU A 148 3.70 18.67 30.37
CA GLU A 148 2.95 17.54 29.82
C GLU A 148 3.68 16.94 28.62
N ILE A 149 4.44 15.88 28.88
CA ILE A 149 5.26 15.15 27.90
C ILE A 149 4.42 14.78 26.68
N THR A 150 3.17 14.37 26.91
CA THR A 150 2.18 14.01 25.89
C THR A 150 1.81 15.18 24.97
N LYS A 151 1.87 16.44 25.44
CA LYS A 151 1.59 17.62 24.60
C LYS A 151 2.71 17.92 23.62
N LEU A 152 3.95 17.54 23.91
CA LEU A 152 5.09 17.82 23.03
C LEU A 152 5.08 16.92 21.78
N TRP A 153 4.85 15.62 21.97
CA TRP A 153 4.78 14.64 20.87
C TRP A 153 3.54 14.83 19.98
N ASN A 154 2.48 15.40 20.55
CA ASN A 154 1.22 15.68 19.88
C ASN A 154 1.04 17.18 19.57
N ARG A 155 2.13 17.96 19.62
CA ARG A 155 2.08 19.38 19.29
C ARG A 155 1.82 19.56 17.80
N PHE A 156 0.86 20.41 17.48
CA PHE A 156 0.60 20.81 16.11
C PHE A 156 1.60 21.88 15.65
N ASN A 157 2.00 21.77 14.40
CA ASN A 157 2.59 22.88 13.66
C ASN A 157 1.47 23.84 13.17
N LYS A 158 1.82 24.92 12.48
CA LYS A 158 0.86 25.91 11.96
C LYS A 158 -0.11 25.34 10.93
N ASP A 159 0.29 24.30 10.20
CA ASP A 159 -0.56 23.55 9.26
C ASP A 159 -1.59 22.65 9.98
N GLY A 160 -1.55 22.57 11.31
CA GLY A 160 -2.39 21.64 12.07
C GLY A 160 -1.94 20.19 11.96
N LEU A 161 -0.67 19.94 11.64
CA LEU A 161 -0.06 18.62 11.55
C LEU A 161 0.80 18.35 12.79
N THR A 162 0.71 17.13 13.32
CA THR A 162 1.65 16.59 14.32
C THR A 162 2.83 15.91 13.60
N PRO A 163 3.90 15.50 14.31
CA PRO A 163 4.99 14.75 13.69
C PRO A 163 4.50 13.46 13.01
N LEU A 164 3.48 12.79 13.55
CA LEU A 164 2.89 11.59 12.93
C LEU A 164 2.13 11.92 11.64
N THR A 165 1.24 12.92 11.67
CA THR A 165 0.44 13.27 10.48
C THR A 165 1.31 13.92 9.41
N LEU A 166 2.37 14.64 9.79
CA LEU A 166 3.37 15.17 8.87
C LEU A 166 4.15 14.06 8.16
N ALA A 167 4.49 12.96 8.86
CA ALA A 167 5.15 11.82 8.21
C ALA A 167 4.29 11.20 7.10
N ALA A 168 2.96 11.18 7.30
CA ALA A 168 2.01 10.74 6.29
C ALA A 168 1.84 11.77 5.15
N ASP A 169 1.78 13.08 5.47
CA ASP A 169 1.66 14.15 4.45
C ASP A 169 2.86 14.18 3.51
N LEU A 170 4.06 13.90 4.04
CA LEU A 170 5.32 13.86 3.30
C LEU A 170 5.61 12.52 2.60
N GLY A 171 4.74 11.51 2.73
CA GLY A 171 4.99 10.19 2.10
C GLY A 171 6.13 9.38 2.74
N ARG A 172 6.55 9.67 3.98
CA ARG A 172 7.71 9.03 4.62
C ARG A 172 7.33 7.69 5.25
N ALA A 173 7.19 6.64 4.44
CA ALA A 173 6.75 5.31 4.90
C ALA A 173 7.60 4.72 6.05
N LYS A 174 8.93 4.82 5.97
CA LYS A 174 9.86 4.32 7.02
C LYS A 174 9.72 5.08 8.34
N MET A 175 9.59 6.40 8.30
CA MET A 175 9.38 7.21 9.51
C MET A 175 7.99 6.95 10.11
N LEU A 176 6.96 6.87 9.26
CA LEU A 176 5.59 6.59 9.70
C LEU A 176 5.50 5.22 10.38
N SER A 177 6.07 4.16 9.78
CA SER A 177 6.06 2.82 10.37
C SER A 177 6.77 2.79 11.73
N TRP A 178 7.92 3.45 11.84
CA TRP A 178 8.66 3.57 13.10
C TRP A 178 7.85 4.31 14.18
N LEU A 179 7.24 5.46 13.85
CA LEU A 179 6.41 6.22 14.79
C LEU A 179 5.20 5.41 15.28
N LEU A 180 4.56 4.63 14.40
CA LEU A 180 3.44 3.77 14.78
C LEU A 180 3.89 2.62 15.68
N TYR A 181 5.02 2.00 15.36
CA TYR A 181 5.60 0.94 16.18
C TYR A 181 5.96 1.43 17.58
N GLU A 182 6.57 2.61 17.68
CA GLU A 182 7.05 3.18 18.94
C GLU A 182 5.92 3.67 19.87
N ARG A 183 4.73 3.92 19.32
CA ARG A 183 3.54 4.35 20.07
C ARG A 183 2.75 3.18 20.66
N LYS A 184 3.07 1.95 20.28
CA LYS A 184 2.32 0.75 20.67
C LYS A 184 2.51 0.45 22.16
N LYS A 185 1.45 -0.05 22.81
CA LYS A 185 1.50 -0.54 24.20
C LYS A 185 1.22 -2.03 24.22
N ILE A 186 2.04 -2.82 24.89
CA ILE A 186 1.79 -4.25 25.04
C ILE A 186 0.79 -4.42 26.19
N GLN A 187 -0.36 -5.04 25.92
CA GLN A 187 -1.38 -5.33 26.94
C GLN A 187 -1.07 -6.63 27.68
N TRP A 188 -0.77 -7.69 26.92
CA TRP A 188 -0.33 -8.97 27.45
C TRP A 188 0.55 -9.68 26.42
N SER A 189 1.41 -10.57 26.89
CA SER A 189 2.21 -11.46 26.07
C SER A 189 2.11 -12.87 26.62
N TYR A 190 1.78 -13.83 25.76
CA TYR A 190 1.72 -15.25 26.07
C TYR A 190 2.55 -16.03 25.05
N GLY A 191 3.71 -16.53 25.49
CA GLY A 191 4.66 -17.18 24.59
C GLY A 191 5.11 -16.25 23.46
N ASN A 192 4.90 -16.67 22.23
CA ASN A 192 5.18 -15.91 21.01
C ASN A 192 4.03 -15.00 20.57
N VAL A 193 2.87 -14.99 21.25
CA VAL A 193 1.75 -14.11 20.88
C VAL A 193 1.69 -12.95 21.85
N SER A 194 1.66 -11.73 21.32
CA SER A 194 1.45 -10.52 22.10
C SER A 194 0.22 -9.77 21.61
N CYS A 195 -0.60 -9.32 22.57
CA CYS A 195 -1.68 -8.40 22.28
C CYS A 195 -1.18 -6.98 22.45
N VAL A 196 -1.23 -6.25 21.35
CA VAL A 196 -0.68 -4.90 21.25
C VAL A 196 -1.80 -3.91 21.02
N LEU A 197 -1.79 -2.86 21.83
CA LEU A 197 -2.69 -1.73 21.75
C LEU A 197 -2.01 -0.61 20.98
N HIS A 198 -2.55 -0.32 19.79
CA HIS A 198 -2.11 0.81 18.96
C HIS A 198 -3.03 2.00 19.23
N PRO A 199 -2.51 3.14 19.71
CA PRO A 199 -3.37 4.27 20.04
C PRO A 199 -3.93 4.87 18.75
N LEU A 200 -5.24 5.09 18.72
CA LEU A 200 -5.97 5.57 17.54
C LEU A 200 -5.99 7.10 17.43
N ASP A 201 -5.40 7.80 18.39
CA ASP A 201 -5.26 9.24 18.34
C ASP A 201 -4.44 9.64 17.10
N GLN A 202 -4.97 10.57 16.32
CA GLN A 202 -4.42 11.02 15.02
C GLN A 202 -4.46 9.97 13.89
N LEU A 203 -4.55 8.67 14.18
CA LEU A 203 -4.65 7.61 13.16
C LEU A 203 -6.03 7.54 12.51
N ASP A 204 -7.07 7.59 13.34
CA ASP A 204 -8.46 7.46 12.93
C ASP A 204 -9.26 8.72 13.29
N LEU A 205 -10.44 8.85 12.70
CA LEU A 205 -11.36 9.94 12.96
C LEU A 205 -11.90 9.89 14.40
N ASP A 206 -11.79 11.02 15.09
CA ASP A 206 -12.41 11.23 16.40
C ASP A 206 -13.59 12.19 16.31
N PHE A 207 -14.77 11.62 16.09
CA PHE A 207 -16.03 12.36 15.94
C PHE A 207 -16.50 13.03 17.25
N GLN A 208 -15.88 12.74 18.38
CA GLN A 208 -16.18 13.44 19.63
C GLN A 208 -15.64 14.88 19.64
N LYS A 209 -14.68 15.21 18.76
CA LYS A 209 -14.03 16.53 18.66
C LYS A 209 -14.49 17.29 17.42
N GLU A 210 -15.79 17.25 17.11
CA GLU A 210 -16.37 17.95 15.96
C GLU A 210 -16.29 19.49 16.14
N GLY A 211 -15.30 20.09 15.50
CA GLY A 211 -15.19 21.54 15.26
C GLY A 211 -14.95 21.82 13.77
N LYS A 212 -15.28 23.04 13.31
CA LYS A 212 -15.15 23.46 11.89
C LYS A 212 -13.71 23.39 11.33
N GLN A 213 -12.70 23.28 12.18
CA GLN A 213 -11.29 23.14 11.81
C GLN A 213 -10.64 22.02 12.65
N ARG A 214 -11.01 20.77 12.38
CA ARG A 214 -10.32 19.61 12.97
C ARG A 214 -9.08 19.26 12.14
N PRO A 215 -7.98 18.82 12.78
CA PRO A 215 -6.83 18.28 12.05
C PRO A 215 -7.24 17.00 11.30
N LEU A 216 -6.61 16.76 10.14
CA LEU A 216 -6.80 15.55 9.35
C LEU A 216 -6.15 14.36 10.05
N SER A 217 -6.80 13.20 9.99
CA SER A 217 -6.19 11.96 10.48
C SER A 217 -5.18 11.41 9.47
N VAL A 218 -4.28 10.54 9.91
CA VAL A 218 -3.32 9.83 9.05
C VAL A 218 -4.06 9.09 7.93
N LEU A 219 -5.18 8.43 8.25
CA LEU A 219 -5.99 7.72 7.25
C LEU A 219 -6.54 8.67 6.17
N GLU A 220 -7.01 9.86 6.57
CA GLU A 220 -7.50 10.87 5.62
C GLU A 220 -6.40 11.44 4.73
N ILE A 221 -5.23 11.73 5.32
CA ILE A 221 -4.06 12.23 4.58
C ILE A 221 -3.60 11.19 3.56
N MET A 222 -3.53 9.91 3.95
CA MET A 222 -3.19 8.83 3.02
C MET A 222 -4.17 8.72 1.86
N ILE A 223 -5.49 8.82 2.13
CA ILE A 223 -6.51 8.79 1.08
C ILE A 223 -6.39 10.02 0.16
N LYS A 224 -6.07 11.19 0.72
CA LYS A 224 -5.88 12.45 -0.01
C LYS A 224 -4.66 12.38 -0.94
N ASN A 225 -3.52 11.92 -0.43
CA ASN A 225 -2.27 11.86 -1.20
C ASN A 225 -2.25 10.69 -2.20
N ASN A 226 -3.12 9.69 -2.00
CA ASN A 226 -3.26 8.53 -2.87
C ASN A 226 -2.00 7.64 -2.95
N ASP A 227 -1.21 7.60 -1.86
CA ASP A 227 0.07 6.90 -1.81
C ASP A 227 -0.08 5.51 -1.16
N PRO A 228 -0.02 4.42 -1.95
CA PRO A 228 -0.17 3.06 -1.41
C PRO A 228 1.03 2.61 -0.57
N GLU A 229 2.20 3.25 -0.72
CA GLU A 229 3.42 2.91 0.02
C GLU A 229 3.32 3.16 1.52
N LEU A 230 2.44 4.09 1.94
CA LEU A 230 2.19 4.42 3.33
C LEU A 230 1.38 3.35 4.08
N ILE A 231 0.85 2.33 3.39
CA ILE A 231 0.03 1.29 4.00
C ILE A 231 0.89 0.37 4.85
N HIS A 232 0.82 0.62 6.16
CA HIS A 232 1.43 -0.19 7.19
C HIS A 232 0.47 -1.28 7.71
N SER A 233 1.00 -2.38 8.26
CA SER A 233 0.22 -3.51 8.79
C SER A 233 -0.88 -3.11 9.80
N ILE A 234 -0.58 -2.11 10.65
CA ILE A 234 -1.56 -1.56 11.62
C ILE A 234 -2.72 -0.88 10.90
N ILE A 235 -2.44 -0.12 9.84
CA ILE A 235 -3.44 0.60 9.06
C ILE A 235 -4.29 -0.38 8.27
N THR A 236 -3.69 -1.43 7.70
CA THR A 236 -4.40 -2.56 7.10
C THR A 236 -5.38 -3.20 8.10
N SER A 237 -4.91 -3.49 9.32
CA SER A 237 -5.74 -4.07 10.37
C SER A 237 -6.91 -3.16 10.76
N LEU A 238 -6.67 -1.84 10.82
CA LEU A 238 -7.72 -0.84 11.06
C LEU A 238 -8.75 -0.83 9.92
N ILE A 239 -8.29 -0.75 8.67
CA ILE A 239 -9.15 -0.74 7.48
C ILE A 239 -10.01 -2.00 7.44
N ASP A 240 -9.43 -3.17 7.70
CA ASP A 240 -10.16 -4.43 7.68
C ASP A 240 -11.24 -4.50 8.77
N LYS A 241 -10.95 -4.02 9.98
CA LYS A 241 -11.96 -3.95 11.04
C LYS A 241 -13.06 -2.95 10.71
N LYS A 242 -12.73 -1.77 10.17
CA LYS A 242 -13.72 -0.79 9.71
C LYS A 242 -14.56 -1.34 8.56
N TRP A 243 -13.94 -2.05 7.61
CA TRP A 243 -14.63 -2.67 6.48
C TRP A 243 -15.62 -3.75 6.93
N LYS A 244 -15.22 -4.63 7.86
CA LYS A 244 -16.10 -5.60 8.53
C LYS A 244 -17.29 -4.93 9.20
N GLN A 245 -17.06 -3.81 9.89
CA GLN A 245 -18.11 -3.15 10.65
C GLN A 245 -19.10 -2.37 9.77
N PHE A 246 -18.59 -1.63 8.78
CA PHE A 246 -19.40 -0.68 8.00
C PHE A 246 -19.87 -1.25 6.67
N ALA A 247 -18.99 -1.90 5.90
CA ALA A 247 -19.32 -2.37 4.55
C ALA A 247 -20.16 -3.65 4.59
N TYR A 248 -19.68 -4.69 5.29
CA TYR A 248 -20.40 -5.97 5.35
C TYR A 248 -21.77 -5.86 6.01
N ARG A 249 -21.89 -5.04 7.07
CA ARG A 249 -23.17 -4.85 7.75
C ARG A 249 -24.19 -4.10 6.88
N THR A 250 -23.74 -3.10 6.12
CA THR A 250 -24.61 -2.40 5.15
C THR A 250 -25.04 -3.35 4.03
N ALA A 251 -24.14 -4.23 3.57
CA ALA A 251 -24.47 -5.25 2.57
C ALA A 251 -25.47 -6.29 3.12
N ASP A 252 -25.28 -6.79 4.33
CA ASP A 252 -26.17 -7.76 4.99
C ASP A 252 -27.56 -7.16 5.30
N GLU A 253 -27.63 -5.87 5.69
CA GLU A 253 -28.88 -5.13 5.84
C GLU A 253 -29.65 -5.07 4.49
N ASN A 254 -28.94 -4.86 3.38
CA ASN A 254 -29.55 -4.85 2.04
C ASN A 254 -29.92 -6.26 1.56
N ASP A 255 -29.12 -7.29 1.84
CA ASP A 255 -29.38 -8.67 1.38
C ASP A 255 -30.61 -9.30 2.07
N LYS A 256 -30.83 -8.95 3.35
CA LYS A 256 -32.05 -9.33 4.09
C LYS A 256 -33.33 -8.73 3.50
N THR A 257 -33.24 -7.59 2.81
CA THR A 257 -34.38 -7.03 2.06
C THR A 257 -34.62 -7.74 0.72
N VAL A 258 -33.60 -8.38 0.15
CA VAL A 258 -33.69 -9.11 -1.13
C VAL A 258 -34.18 -10.55 -0.94
N THR A 259 -33.79 -11.21 0.16
CA THR A 259 -34.20 -12.60 0.46
C THR A 259 -35.71 -12.76 0.73
N THR A 260 -36.40 -11.67 1.06
CA THR A 260 -37.86 -11.63 1.22
C THR A 260 -38.63 -11.81 -0.09
N ASP A 261 -37.97 -11.65 -1.25
CA ASP A 261 -38.53 -11.85 -2.60
C ASP A 261 -38.36 -13.28 -3.17
N SER A 262 -37.77 -14.20 -2.40
CA SER A 262 -37.34 -15.54 -2.88
C SER A 262 -38.43 -16.50 -3.37
N LYS A 263 -39.73 -16.22 -3.14
CA LYS A 263 -40.83 -17.05 -3.68
C LYS A 263 -41.10 -16.84 -5.18
N ASN A 264 -40.64 -15.73 -5.76
CA ASN A 264 -40.71 -15.49 -7.21
C ASN A 264 -39.58 -16.20 -8.00
N LEU A 265 -38.64 -16.85 -7.31
CA LEU A 265 -37.37 -17.30 -7.88
C LEU A 265 -37.48 -18.62 -8.66
N ASP A 266 -38.35 -19.55 -8.27
CA ASP A 266 -38.45 -20.86 -8.93
C ASP A 266 -39.09 -20.77 -10.33
N PHE A 267 -40.04 -19.85 -10.52
CA PHE A 267 -40.58 -19.52 -11.85
C PHE A 267 -39.53 -18.83 -12.72
N SER A 268 -38.76 -17.89 -12.16
CA SER A 268 -37.66 -17.26 -12.88
C SER A 268 -36.56 -18.24 -13.29
N ARG A 269 -36.26 -19.27 -12.48
CA ARG A 269 -35.24 -20.28 -12.80
C ARG A 269 -35.60 -21.10 -14.04
N GLN A 270 -36.86 -21.48 -14.18
CA GLN A 270 -37.34 -22.20 -15.36
C GLN A 270 -37.27 -21.32 -16.62
N ILE A 271 -37.68 -20.05 -16.50
CA ILE A 271 -37.58 -19.08 -17.61
C ILE A 271 -36.12 -18.84 -17.99
N ILE A 272 -35.23 -18.62 -17.03
CA ILE A 272 -33.80 -18.38 -17.27
C ILE A 272 -33.16 -19.58 -17.96
N SER A 273 -33.49 -20.81 -17.55
CA SER A 273 -32.98 -22.02 -18.20
C SER A 273 -33.50 -22.17 -19.64
N ALA A 274 -34.78 -21.90 -19.89
CA ALA A 274 -35.37 -21.96 -21.22
C ALA A 274 -34.74 -20.90 -22.16
N VAL A 275 -34.59 -19.67 -21.67
CA VAL A 275 -33.92 -18.58 -22.39
C VAL A 275 -32.46 -18.94 -22.67
N GLY A 276 -31.75 -19.52 -21.70
CA GLY A 276 -30.37 -19.98 -21.88
C GLY A 276 -30.22 -21.03 -22.99
N HIS A 277 -31.11 -22.02 -23.05
CA HIS A 277 -31.13 -23.00 -24.14
C HIS A 277 -31.38 -22.35 -25.50
N PHE A 278 -32.30 -21.40 -25.57
CA PHE A 278 -32.60 -20.67 -26.80
C PHE A 278 -31.38 -19.89 -27.31
N ILE A 279 -30.72 -19.13 -26.43
CA ILE A 279 -29.52 -18.34 -26.76
C ILE A 279 -28.39 -19.23 -27.29
N VAL A 280 -28.15 -20.38 -26.66
CA VAL A 280 -27.09 -21.30 -27.08
C VAL A 280 -27.36 -21.88 -28.47
N ILE A 281 -28.61 -22.26 -28.76
CA ILE A 281 -28.99 -22.79 -30.08
C ILE A 281 -28.92 -21.70 -31.15
N GLU A 282 -29.46 -20.51 -30.87
CA GLU A 282 -29.39 -19.36 -31.78
C GLU A 282 -27.94 -18.99 -32.09
N GLY A 283 -27.08 -18.90 -31.07
CA GLY A 283 -25.66 -18.61 -31.23
C GLY A 283 -24.92 -19.66 -32.06
N ALA A 284 -25.21 -20.96 -31.85
CA ALA A 284 -24.63 -22.04 -32.63
C ALA A 284 -25.08 -22.00 -34.11
N LEU A 285 -26.36 -21.71 -34.35
CA LEU A 285 -26.90 -21.52 -35.72
C LEU A 285 -26.22 -20.34 -36.41
N TRP A 286 -26.13 -19.18 -35.73
CA TRP A 286 -25.48 -18.00 -36.26
C TRP A 286 -24.01 -18.25 -36.61
N LYS A 287 -23.22 -18.82 -35.68
CA LYS A 287 -21.80 -19.12 -35.92
C LYS A 287 -21.65 -20.16 -37.04
N SER A 288 -22.47 -21.21 -37.08
CA SER A 288 -22.41 -22.19 -38.17
C SER A 288 -22.72 -21.56 -39.54
N ALA A 289 -23.69 -20.65 -39.63
CA ALA A 289 -24.01 -19.92 -40.85
C ALA A 289 -22.86 -19.01 -41.29
N TYR A 290 -22.20 -18.36 -40.33
CA TYR A 290 -20.99 -17.58 -40.57
C TYR A 290 -19.86 -18.44 -41.15
N GLU A 291 -19.55 -19.59 -40.53
CA GLU A 291 -18.50 -20.52 -41.02
C GLU A 291 -18.82 -21.07 -42.40
N ILE A 292 -20.09 -21.42 -42.66
CA ILE A 292 -20.53 -21.91 -43.97
C ILE A 292 -20.37 -20.83 -45.04
N ASN A 293 -20.72 -19.58 -44.73
CA ASN A 293 -20.54 -18.46 -45.62
C ASN A 293 -19.05 -18.22 -45.91
N GLU A 294 -18.21 -18.25 -44.88
CA GLU A 294 -16.75 -18.11 -45.02
C GLU A 294 -16.14 -19.23 -45.88
N MET A 295 -16.50 -20.50 -45.61
CA MET A 295 -16.12 -21.65 -46.44
C MET A 295 -16.54 -21.49 -47.90
N SER A 296 -17.73 -20.92 -48.15
CA SER A 296 -18.23 -20.69 -49.51
C SER A 296 -17.47 -19.58 -50.25
N THR A 297 -17.01 -18.56 -49.53
CA THR A 297 -16.28 -17.41 -50.10
C THR A 297 -14.80 -17.72 -50.36
N LEU A 298 -14.13 -18.41 -49.45
CA LEU A 298 -12.70 -18.75 -49.56
C LEU A 298 -12.47 -20.00 -50.41
N GLY A 299 -13.49 -20.86 -50.52
CA GLY A 299 -13.40 -22.19 -51.10
C GLY A 299 -12.93 -23.21 -50.06
N LEU A 300 -13.56 -24.40 -50.06
CA LEU A 300 -13.39 -25.42 -49.02
C LEU A 300 -11.92 -25.82 -48.82
N TRP A 301 -11.15 -25.98 -49.91
CA TRP A 301 -9.73 -26.37 -49.82
C TRP A 301 -8.84 -25.27 -49.24
N ASN A 302 -9.14 -24.01 -49.50
CA ASN A 302 -8.35 -22.89 -48.99
C ASN A 302 -8.66 -22.62 -47.51
N TYR A 303 -9.92 -22.80 -47.10
CA TYR A 303 -10.34 -22.72 -45.72
C TYR A 303 -9.56 -23.70 -44.82
N TRP A 304 -9.50 -24.98 -45.20
CA TRP A 304 -8.78 -26.00 -44.43
C TRP A 304 -7.24 -25.91 -44.54
N ASN A 305 -6.71 -25.10 -45.46
CA ASN A 305 -5.27 -24.83 -45.58
C ASN A 305 -4.87 -23.47 -44.96
N SER A 306 -5.73 -22.88 -44.12
CA SER A 306 -5.38 -21.69 -43.35
C SER A 306 -4.17 -21.98 -42.45
N THR A 307 -3.26 -21.01 -42.30
CA THR A 307 -2.00 -21.21 -41.57
C THR A 307 -2.08 -20.64 -40.16
N GLY A 308 -1.57 -21.37 -39.17
CA GLY A 308 -1.33 -20.86 -37.81
C GLY A 308 -2.57 -20.89 -36.91
N SER A 309 -2.81 -19.80 -36.18
CA SER A 309 -3.85 -19.71 -35.14
C SER A 309 -5.28 -19.61 -35.68
N ILE A 310 -5.46 -19.24 -36.94
CA ILE A 310 -6.78 -19.13 -37.59
C ILE A 310 -7.38 -20.53 -37.79
N PHE A 311 -6.62 -21.46 -38.36
CA PHE A 311 -7.00 -22.87 -38.50
C PHE A 311 -7.50 -23.51 -37.19
N LEU A 312 -6.87 -23.15 -36.08
CA LEU A 312 -7.23 -23.70 -34.78
C LEU A 312 -8.54 -23.09 -34.25
N GLU A 313 -8.78 -21.80 -34.53
CA GLU A 313 -10.08 -21.16 -34.26
C GLU A 313 -11.18 -21.82 -35.08
N ASP A 314 -10.98 -21.96 -36.39
CA ASP A 314 -11.87 -22.62 -37.33
C ASP A 314 -12.24 -24.04 -36.86
N CYS A 315 -11.24 -24.81 -36.40
CA CYS A 315 -11.41 -26.19 -35.92
C CYS A 315 -12.15 -26.25 -34.57
N LEU A 316 -11.83 -25.38 -33.62
CA LEU A 316 -12.51 -25.30 -32.33
C LEU A 316 -13.96 -24.82 -32.49
N ALA A 317 -14.21 -23.83 -33.35
CA ALA A 317 -15.55 -23.34 -33.65
C ALA A 317 -16.41 -24.40 -34.32
N CYS A 318 -15.89 -25.08 -35.35
CA CYS A 318 -16.60 -26.16 -36.04
C CYS A 318 -16.91 -27.33 -35.09
N SER A 319 -15.94 -27.76 -34.27
CA SER A 319 -16.14 -28.86 -33.32
C SER A 319 -17.14 -28.49 -32.21
N PHE A 320 -17.10 -27.26 -31.71
CA PHE A 320 -18.08 -26.75 -30.75
C PHE A 320 -19.51 -26.74 -31.32
N CYS A 321 -19.70 -26.21 -32.53
CA CYS A 321 -21.01 -26.20 -33.19
C CYS A 321 -21.52 -27.62 -33.44
N PHE A 322 -20.65 -28.53 -33.91
CA PHE A 322 -21.00 -29.93 -34.10
C PHE A 322 -21.44 -30.62 -32.81
N CYS A 323 -20.76 -30.36 -31.69
CA CYS A 323 -21.15 -30.89 -30.40
C CYS A 323 -22.51 -30.34 -29.91
N ILE A 324 -22.82 -29.06 -30.14
CA ILE A 324 -24.15 -28.49 -29.81
C ILE A 324 -25.26 -29.17 -30.62
N PHE A 325 -25.06 -29.36 -31.93
CA PHE A 325 -26.06 -30.04 -32.76
C PHE A 325 -26.25 -31.50 -32.35
N THR A 326 -25.17 -32.22 -31.99
CA THR A 326 -25.28 -33.60 -31.48
C THR A 326 -25.98 -33.66 -30.11
N VAL A 327 -25.83 -32.66 -29.24
CA VAL A 327 -26.63 -32.54 -28.00
C VAL A 327 -28.11 -32.36 -28.33
N GLN A 328 -28.46 -31.50 -29.31
CA GLN A 328 -29.86 -31.31 -29.68
C GLN A 328 -30.48 -32.57 -30.30
N THR A 329 -29.74 -33.31 -31.13
CA THR A 329 -30.25 -34.58 -31.65
C THR A 329 -30.45 -35.62 -30.54
N LEU A 330 -29.52 -35.73 -29.60
CA LEU A 330 -29.66 -36.64 -28.45
C LEU A 330 -30.84 -36.28 -27.54
N ARG A 331 -31.14 -34.99 -27.36
CA ARG A 331 -32.34 -34.51 -26.65
C ARG A 331 -33.63 -34.92 -27.34
N LEU A 332 -33.67 -34.90 -28.67
CA LEU A 332 -34.86 -35.32 -29.42
C LEU A 332 -35.10 -36.83 -29.33
N PHE A 333 -34.05 -37.63 -29.13
CA PHE A 333 -34.13 -39.09 -29.00
C PHE A 333 -34.10 -39.60 -27.55
N ASP A 334 -34.11 -38.72 -26.55
CA ASP A 334 -34.11 -39.03 -25.10
C ASP A 334 -32.98 -40.00 -24.69
N MET A 335 -31.76 -39.74 -25.17
CA MET A 335 -30.60 -40.61 -24.94
C MET A 335 -29.76 -40.14 -23.73
N GLN A 336 -29.36 -41.07 -22.86
CA GLN A 336 -28.66 -40.79 -21.59
C GLN A 336 -27.26 -40.14 -21.72
N HIS A 337 -26.67 -40.08 -22.92
CA HIS A 337 -25.31 -39.58 -23.13
C HIS A 337 -25.20 -38.05 -23.30
N GLU A 338 -26.32 -37.33 -23.22
CA GLU A 338 -26.36 -35.86 -23.36
C GLU A 338 -25.35 -35.14 -22.45
N THR A 339 -25.32 -35.51 -21.17
CA THR A 339 -24.52 -34.83 -20.14
C THR A 339 -23.01 -34.90 -20.44
N VAL A 340 -22.54 -36.01 -21.00
CA VAL A 340 -21.12 -36.21 -21.31
C VAL A 340 -20.70 -35.29 -22.46
N ILE A 341 -21.51 -35.24 -23.53
CA ILE A 341 -21.22 -34.40 -24.69
C ILE A 341 -21.38 -32.92 -24.32
N LEU A 342 -22.34 -32.56 -23.48
CA LEU A 342 -22.48 -31.20 -22.96
C LEU A 342 -21.24 -30.76 -22.16
N ALA A 343 -20.66 -31.65 -21.34
CA ALA A 343 -19.43 -31.36 -20.61
C ALA A 343 -18.23 -31.14 -21.55
N VAL A 344 -18.09 -31.97 -22.59
CA VAL A 344 -17.06 -31.79 -23.63
C VAL A 344 -17.27 -30.48 -24.38
N THR A 345 -18.52 -30.14 -24.71
CA THR A 345 -18.87 -28.89 -25.40
C THR A 345 -18.51 -27.67 -24.54
N SER A 346 -18.78 -27.72 -23.23
CA SER A 346 -18.38 -26.67 -22.30
C SER A 346 -16.86 -26.50 -22.28
N LEU A 347 -16.09 -27.60 -22.27
CA LEU A 347 -14.64 -27.55 -22.26
C LEU A 347 -14.08 -26.92 -23.56
N LEU A 348 -14.66 -27.27 -24.72
CA LEU A 348 -14.33 -26.65 -26.00
C LEU A 348 -14.72 -25.17 -26.07
N GLY A 349 -15.85 -24.78 -25.46
CA GLY A 349 -16.27 -23.39 -25.37
C GLY A 349 -15.29 -22.55 -24.55
N TRP A 350 -14.85 -23.05 -23.39
CA TRP A 350 -13.85 -22.36 -22.57
C TRP A 350 -12.46 -22.30 -23.24
N SER A 351 -12.07 -23.32 -24.01
CA SER A 351 -10.83 -23.24 -24.78
C SER A 351 -10.92 -22.23 -25.92
N TYR A 352 -12.07 -22.14 -26.60
CA TYR A 352 -12.34 -21.12 -27.62
C TYR A 352 -12.22 -19.69 -27.08
N MET A 353 -12.61 -19.44 -25.83
CA MET A 353 -12.54 -18.11 -25.21
C MET A 353 -11.13 -17.51 -25.17
N PHE A 354 -10.06 -18.33 -25.21
CA PHE A 354 -8.70 -17.82 -25.27
C PHE A 354 -8.42 -17.03 -26.55
N PHE A 355 -9.14 -17.30 -27.64
CA PHE A 355 -9.04 -16.52 -28.88
C PHE A 355 -9.32 -15.02 -28.64
N PHE A 356 -10.34 -14.70 -27.84
CA PHE A 356 -10.70 -13.32 -27.52
C PHE A 356 -9.65 -12.60 -26.66
N THR A 357 -8.70 -13.33 -26.09
CA THR A 357 -7.59 -12.73 -25.34
C THR A 357 -6.39 -12.36 -26.23
N MET A 358 -6.42 -12.74 -27.51
CA MET A 358 -5.35 -12.43 -28.47
C MET A 358 -5.15 -10.95 -28.78
N PRO A 359 -6.19 -10.09 -28.85
CA PRO A 359 -6.01 -8.66 -29.10
C PRO A 359 -5.28 -7.90 -27.98
N PHE A 360 -5.21 -8.45 -26.76
CA PHE A 360 -4.56 -7.75 -25.65
C PHE A 360 -3.04 -7.87 -25.72
N ARG A 361 -2.36 -6.74 -25.50
CA ARG A 361 -0.90 -6.63 -25.59
C ARG A 361 -0.13 -7.60 -24.68
N PHE A 362 -0.70 -7.95 -23.52
CA PHE A 362 -0.04 -8.80 -22.53
C PHE A 362 -0.35 -10.30 -22.72
N THR A 363 -1.62 -10.67 -22.91
CA THR A 363 -2.04 -12.07 -23.04
C THR A 363 -1.94 -12.61 -24.46
N GLY A 364 -1.95 -11.75 -25.48
CA GLY A 364 -1.96 -12.17 -26.88
C GLY A 364 -0.72 -12.95 -27.30
N PRO A 365 0.51 -12.45 -27.08
CA PRO A 365 1.73 -13.20 -27.39
C PRO A 365 1.79 -14.56 -26.69
N PHE A 366 1.24 -14.65 -25.48
CA PHE A 366 1.17 -15.88 -24.68
C PHE A 366 0.25 -16.93 -25.30
N VAL A 367 -0.98 -16.54 -25.67
CA VAL A 367 -1.94 -17.46 -26.30
C VAL A 367 -1.44 -17.93 -27.66
N ILE A 368 -0.83 -17.04 -28.46
CA ILE A 368 -0.18 -17.41 -29.74
C ILE A 368 0.94 -18.43 -29.51
N MET A 369 1.74 -18.27 -28.44
CA MET A 369 2.81 -19.21 -28.08
C MET A 369 2.23 -20.58 -27.71
N ILE A 370 1.22 -20.64 -26.84
CA ILE A 370 0.56 -21.90 -26.45
C ILE A 370 -0.02 -22.62 -27.68
N TYR A 371 -0.72 -21.91 -28.57
CA TYR A 371 -1.29 -22.53 -29.76
C TYR A 371 -0.22 -23.07 -30.72
N LYS A 372 0.88 -22.34 -30.91
CA LYS A 372 2.03 -22.82 -31.70
C LYS A 372 2.66 -24.06 -31.08
N MET A 373 2.79 -24.11 -29.76
CA MET A 373 3.32 -25.25 -29.01
C MET A 373 2.41 -26.47 -29.11
N LEU A 374 1.09 -26.31 -28.90
CA LEU A 374 0.13 -27.42 -28.97
C LEU A 374 0.07 -28.07 -30.34
N PHE A 375 0.08 -27.30 -31.44
CA PHE A 375 -0.09 -27.88 -32.76
C PHE A 375 1.22 -28.42 -33.33
N ASN A 376 2.26 -27.59 -33.41
CA ASN A 376 3.49 -28.01 -34.10
C ASN A 376 4.31 -28.98 -33.25
N ASP A 377 4.42 -28.74 -31.95
CA ASP A 377 5.35 -29.51 -31.13
C ASP A 377 4.71 -30.84 -30.69
N VAL A 378 3.44 -30.84 -30.25
CA VAL A 378 2.76 -32.10 -29.86
C VAL A 378 2.62 -33.07 -31.03
N LEU A 379 2.30 -32.59 -32.23
CA LEU A 379 2.24 -33.46 -33.42
C LEU A 379 3.63 -34.04 -33.75
N ARG A 380 4.69 -33.22 -33.72
CA ARG A 380 6.07 -33.69 -33.93
C ARG A 380 6.48 -34.72 -32.88
N PHE A 381 6.12 -34.50 -31.61
CA PHE A 381 6.39 -35.46 -30.54
C PHE A 381 5.57 -36.75 -30.70
N TYR A 382 4.30 -36.65 -31.12
CA TYR A 382 3.49 -37.83 -31.43
C TYR A 382 4.13 -38.67 -32.54
N TYR A 383 4.59 -38.05 -33.63
CA TYR A 383 5.30 -38.77 -34.69
C TYR A 383 6.64 -39.33 -34.21
N TYR A 384 7.40 -38.60 -33.39
CA TYR A 384 8.69 -39.06 -32.89
C TYR A 384 8.55 -40.24 -31.92
N THR A 385 7.53 -40.23 -31.05
CA THR A 385 7.24 -41.37 -30.14
C THR A 385 6.83 -42.64 -30.89
N LYS A 386 6.28 -42.51 -32.10
CA LYS A 386 5.99 -43.63 -33.01
C LYS A 386 7.18 -44.04 -33.88
N GLY A 387 8.29 -43.31 -33.83
CA GLY A 387 9.50 -43.57 -34.60
C GLY A 387 10.39 -44.69 -34.04
N PRO A 388 11.55 -44.96 -34.67
CA PRO A 388 12.45 -46.06 -34.30
C PRO A 388 13.09 -45.89 -32.91
N TYR A 389 13.12 -44.68 -32.36
CA TYR A 389 13.72 -44.36 -31.06
C TYR A 389 12.71 -43.73 -30.09
N PRO A 390 11.71 -44.49 -29.60
CA PRO A 390 10.63 -43.96 -28.76
C PRO A 390 11.14 -43.38 -27.43
N LEU A 391 12.22 -43.95 -26.89
CA LEU A 391 12.81 -43.52 -25.62
C LEU A 391 13.45 -42.11 -25.70
N ALA A 392 14.15 -41.81 -26.80
CA ALA A 392 14.68 -40.47 -27.05
C ALA A 392 13.56 -39.43 -27.20
N GLY A 393 12.43 -39.82 -27.79
CA GLY A 393 11.25 -38.96 -27.95
C GLY A 393 10.59 -38.62 -26.64
N ALA A 394 10.41 -39.63 -25.80
CA ALA A 394 9.87 -39.44 -24.45
C ALA A 394 10.77 -38.52 -23.61
N LEU A 395 12.10 -38.70 -23.67
CA LEU A 395 13.04 -37.83 -22.95
C LEU A 395 13.02 -36.38 -23.44
N LEU A 396 12.96 -36.16 -24.75
CA LEU A 396 12.83 -34.81 -25.32
C LEU A 396 11.50 -34.15 -24.95
N LEU A 397 10.40 -34.92 -24.94
CA LEU A 397 9.09 -34.42 -24.51
C LEU A 397 9.10 -34.03 -23.03
N ILE A 398 9.70 -34.84 -22.15
CA ILE A 398 9.84 -34.52 -20.73
C ILE A 398 10.67 -33.25 -20.56
N LEU A 399 11.82 -33.14 -21.24
CA LEU A 399 12.66 -31.94 -21.19
C LEU A 399 11.90 -30.69 -21.65
N TYR A 400 11.16 -30.80 -22.75
CA TYR A 400 10.33 -29.73 -23.30
C TYR A 400 9.24 -29.27 -22.31
N VAL A 401 8.53 -30.21 -21.69
CA VAL A 401 7.51 -29.90 -20.66
C VAL A 401 8.12 -29.20 -19.45
N VAL A 402 9.30 -29.63 -18.99
CA VAL A 402 10.02 -29.00 -17.88
C VAL A 402 10.43 -27.58 -18.21
N VAL A 403 11.04 -27.35 -19.38
CA VAL A 403 11.48 -26.01 -19.82
C VAL A 403 10.30 -25.05 -19.95
N ILE A 404 9.18 -25.49 -20.55
CA ILE A 404 7.97 -24.68 -20.64
C ILE A 404 7.42 -24.34 -19.26
N SER A 405 7.37 -25.32 -18.35
CA SER A 405 6.87 -25.09 -17.00
C SER A 405 7.69 -24.01 -16.27
N ILE A 406 9.01 -24.01 -16.46
CA ILE A 406 9.92 -22.99 -15.90
C ILE A 406 9.67 -21.62 -16.55
N LEU A 407 9.53 -21.56 -17.87
CA LEU A 407 9.24 -20.29 -18.58
C LEU A 407 7.90 -19.69 -18.15
N LEU A 408 6.87 -20.52 -18.00
CA LEU A 408 5.55 -20.09 -17.52
C LEU A 408 5.63 -19.58 -16.07
N LEU A 409 6.38 -20.27 -15.21
CA LEU A 409 6.59 -19.85 -13.82
C LEU A 409 7.30 -18.51 -13.74
N ASN A 410 8.34 -18.29 -14.55
CA ASN A 410 9.09 -17.02 -14.58
C ASN A 410 8.20 -15.84 -14.99
N LEU A 411 7.29 -16.06 -15.94
CA LEU A 411 6.31 -15.06 -16.35
C LEU A 411 5.23 -14.81 -15.28
N LEU A 412 4.81 -15.86 -14.57
CA LEU A 412 3.87 -15.74 -13.45
C LEU A 412 4.46 -14.95 -12.28
N ILE A 413 5.73 -15.18 -11.94
CA ILE A 413 6.43 -14.44 -10.88
C ILE A 413 6.51 -12.95 -11.22
N ALA A 414 6.81 -12.61 -12.48
CA ALA A 414 6.82 -11.23 -12.93
C ALA A 414 5.45 -10.55 -12.75
N MET A 415 4.36 -11.27 -13.03
CA MET A 415 2.99 -10.78 -12.82
C MET A 415 2.63 -10.64 -11.33
N MET A 416 3.12 -11.53 -10.47
CA MET A 416 2.86 -11.44 -9.02
C MET A 416 3.45 -10.16 -8.40
N GLY A 417 4.56 -9.64 -8.93
CA GLY A 417 5.13 -8.36 -8.44
C GLY A 417 4.14 -7.19 -8.50
N ASP A 418 3.41 -7.07 -9.62
CA ASP A 418 2.37 -6.05 -9.80
C ASP A 418 1.16 -6.30 -8.89
N THR A 419 0.85 -7.57 -8.55
CA THR A 419 -0.29 -7.85 -7.66
C THR A 419 -0.09 -7.33 -6.24
N TYR A 420 1.15 -7.22 -5.74
CA TYR A 420 1.39 -6.72 -4.39
C TYR A 420 1.10 -5.21 -4.26
N THR A 421 1.47 -4.42 -5.28
CA THR A 421 1.16 -2.99 -5.33
C THR A 421 -0.35 -2.77 -5.53
N ASP A 422 -0.99 -3.61 -6.34
CA ASP A 422 -2.45 -3.62 -6.51
C ASP A 422 -3.20 -3.97 -5.22
N VAL A 423 -2.68 -4.89 -4.40
CA VAL A 423 -3.26 -5.21 -3.09
C VAL A 423 -3.22 -3.99 -2.17
N LYS A 424 -2.10 -3.25 -2.10
CA LYS A 424 -2.02 -2.00 -1.31
C LYS A 424 -3.03 -0.98 -1.83
N LYS A 425 -3.08 -0.76 -3.14
CA LYS A 425 -4.07 0.14 -3.76
C LYS A 425 -5.51 -0.26 -3.43
N ARG A 426 -5.83 -1.56 -3.43
CA ARG A 426 -7.15 -2.07 -3.02
C ARG A 426 -7.48 -1.77 -1.57
N HIS A 427 -6.51 -1.84 -0.66
CA HIS A 427 -6.72 -1.44 0.74
C HIS A 427 -7.01 0.06 0.85
N LEU A 428 -6.34 0.88 0.05
CA LEU A 428 -6.61 2.32 -0.01
C LEU A 428 -8.04 2.63 -0.51
N GLU A 429 -8.50 1.92 -1.54
CA GLU A 429 -9.88 2.04 -2.04
C GLU A 429 -10.90 1.58 -1.00
N ARG A 430 -10.64 0.48 -0.29
CA ARG A 430 -11.48 0.04 0.84
C ARG A 430 -11.56 1.10 1.93
N ALA A 431 -10.43 1.74 2.27
CA ALA A 431 -10.38 2.82 3.23
C ALA A 431 -11.24 4.01 2.79
N ARG A 432 -11.12 4.42 1.52
CA ARG A 432 -11.89 5.52 0.93
C ARG A 432 -13.40 5.27 1.00
N ILE A 433 -13.84 4.08 0.62
CA ILE A 433 -15.25 3.68 0.68
C ILE A 433 -15.73 3.61 2.12
N ALA A 434 -14.96 2.98 3.02
CA ALA A 434 -15.33 2.87 4.44
C ALA A 434 -15.49 4.25 5.09
N LEU A 435 -14.59 5.19 4.80
CA LEU A 435 -14.65 6.56 5.31
C LEU A 435 -15.83 7.35 4.71
N ASN A 436 -16.15 7.13 3.44
CA ASN A 436 -17.33 7.75 2.80
C ASN A 436 -18.65 7.23 3.39
N ILE A 437 -18.73 5.91 3.63
CA ILE A 437 -19.88 5.31 4.33
C ILE A 437 -19.99 5.90 5.73
N GLU A 438 -18.90 5.95 6.48
CA GLU A 438 -18.85 6.48 7.84
C GLU A 438 -19.26 7.96 7.88
N SER A 439 -18.76 8.80 6.97
CA SER A 439 -19.08 10.23 6.87
C SER A 439 -20.54 10.52 6.48
N ARG A 440 -21.24 9.55 5.87
CA ARG A 440 -22.68 9.65 5.57
C ARG A 440 -23.59 9.12 6.68
N MET A 441 -23.06 8.41 7.68
CA MET A 441 -23.89 7.89 8.78
C MET A 441 -24.39 9.01 9.71
N SER A 442 -25.61 8.87 10.22
CA SER A 442 -26.12 9.75 11.28
C SER A 442 -25.35 9.58 12.59
N THR A 443 -25.25 10.64 13.39
CA THR A 443 -24.53 10.63 14.67
C THR A 443 -24.99 9.52 15.61
N SER A 444 -26.30 9.22 15.64
CA SER A 444 -26.86 8.11 16.43
C SER A 444 -26.43 6.73 15.93
N LYS A 445 -26.44 6.48 14.60
CA LYS A 445 -25.99 5.20 14.03
C LYS A 445 -24.48 5.02 14.20
N ARG A 446 -23.71 6.12 14.19
CA ARG A 446 -22.29 6.11 14.54
C ARG A 446 -22.10 5.70 15.99
N GLN A 447 -22.78 6.36 16.95
CA GLN A 447 -22.68 6.07 18.39
C GLN A 447 -22.91 4.60 18.75
N LEU A 448 -23.89 3.95 18.13
CA LEU A 448 -24.16 2.52 18.29
C LEU A 448 -23.02 1.60 17.80
N ASN A 449 -22.19 2.09 16.89
CA ASN A 449 -21.08 1.36 16.29
C ASN A 449 -19.72 1.71 16.90
N ILE A 450 -19.64 2.69 17.81
CA ILE A 450 -18.40 3.23 18.37
C ILE A 450 -17.56 2.12 19.04
N ASN A 451 -18.15 1.24 19.85
CA ASN A 451 -17.36 0.30 20.69
C ASN A 451 -17.05 -1.07 20.03
N LYS A 452 -17.13 -1.19 18.70
CA LYS A 452 -17.03 -2.51 18.04
C LYS A 452 -15.69 -2.82 17.39
N TYR A 453 -14.89 -1.81 17.04
CA TYR A 453 -13.59 -2.04 16.38
C TYR A 453 -12.38 -1.54 17.18
N TRP A 454 -12.62 -0.81 18.28
CA TRP A 454 -11.60 -0.27 19.17
C TRP A 454 -11.98 -0.46 20.63
N VAL A 455 -11.01 -0.36 21.53
CA VAL A 455 -11.13 -0.56 22.97
C VAL A 455 -10.73 0.73 23.70
N ASP A 456 -11.52 1.12 24.71
CA ASP A 456 -11.18 2.22 25.61
C ASP A 456 -10.27 1.72 26.74
N VAL A 457 -9.10 2.35 26.89
CA VAL A 457 -8.20 2.10 28.03
C VAL A 457 -7.83 3.45 28.64
N GLN A 458 -8.34 3.71 29.85
CA GLN A 458 -8.09 4.96 30.61
C GLN A 458 -8.61 6.24 29.91
N GLY A 459 -9.70 6.15 29.15
CA GLY A 459 -10.28 7.29 28.43
C GLY A 459 -9.62 7.57 27.07
N GLU A 460 -8.75 6.68 26.61
CA GLU A 460 -8.04 6.78 25.34
C GLU A 460 -8.40 5.59 24.42
N ARG A 461 -8.50 5.87 23.12
CA ARG A 461 -8.94 4.89 22.12
C ARG A 461 -7.76 4.07 21.60
N TYR A 462 -7.87 2.74 21.66
CA TYR A 462 -6.85 1.84 21.12
C TYR A 462 -7.42 0.81 20.15
N LEU A 463 -6.65 0.52 19.11
CA LEU A 463 -6.84 -0.63 18.24
C LEU A 463 -6.08 -1.81 18.83
N GLN A 464 -6.82 -2.82 19.26
CA GLN A 464 -6.24 -4.07 19.74
C GLN A 464 -5.86 -4.97 18.55
N VAL A 465 -4.58 -5.34 18.43
CA VAL A 465 -4.07 -6.21 17.38
C VAL A 465 -3.24 -7.31 18.01
N GLU A 466 -3.49 -8.55 17.62
CA GLU A 466 -2.67 -9.70 17.99
C GLU A 466 -1.46 -9.75 17.05
N GLN A 467 -0.26 -9.78 17.62
CA GLN A 467 1.00 -9.87 16.91
C GLN A 467 1.73 -11.13 17.36
N VAL A 468 2.18 -11.94 16.40
CA VAL A 468 3.07 -13.06 16.65
C VAL A 468 4.50 -12.51 16.64
N ASN A 469 5.13 -12.51 17.80
CA ASN A 469 6.55 -12.24 17.96
C ASN A 469 7.30 -13.52 17.59
N ASP A 470 7.76 -13.62 16.35
CA ASP A 470 8.76 -14.62 16.01
C ASP A 470 10.00 -14.33 16.84
N ALA A 471 10.41 -15.29 17.67
CA ALA A 471 11.50 -15.15 18.66
C ALA A 471 12.91 -15.01 18.05
N LEU A 472 13.03 -14.49 16.83
CA LEU A 472 14.28 -14.14 16.12
C LEU A 472 14.18 -12.80 15.37
N GLY A 473 13.36 -11.87 15.86
CA GLY A 473 13.30 -10.50 15.34
C GLY A 473 14.46 -9.64 15.84
N TYR A 474 15.65 -9.81 15.27
CA TYR A 474 16.55 -8.66 15.16
C TYR A 474 15.78 -7.54 14.45
N PRO A 475 15.91 -6.26 14.86
CA PRO A 475 15.45 -5.18 14.01
C PRO A 475 16.17 -5.36 12.67
N ILE A 476 15.41 -5.42 11.58
CA ILE A 476 15.95 -5.20 10.24
C ILE A 476 16.45 -3.75 10.26
N GLY A 477 17.65 -3.57 10.80
CA GLY A 477 18.56 -2.58 10.29
C GLY A 477 18.78 -2.99 8.85
N ASP A 478 18.46 -2.08 7.95
CA ASP A 478 18.99 -2.13 6.60
C ASP A 478 20.45 -2.56 6.73
N GLU A 479 20.82 -3.61 5.99
CA GLU A 479 22.23 -3.89 5.73
C GLU A 479 22.85 -2.56 5.34
N ALA A 480 23.69 -2.04 6.23
CA ALA A 480 24.73 -1.14 5.83
C ALA A 480 25.47 -1.90 4.74
N ASN A 481 25.29 -1.47 3.49
CA ASN A 481 26.34 -1.56 2.50
C ASN A 481 27.51 -0.74 3.06
N ASP A 482 28.22 -1.35 4.02
CA ASP A 482 29.63 -1.13 4.24
C ASP A 482 30.32 -1.92 3.11
N ASP A 483 30.39 -1.33 1.93
CA ASP A 483 31.32 -1.68 0.87
C ASP A 483 31.68 -0.38 0.13
N GLU A 484 32.91 0.09 0.41
CA GLU A 484 33.73 1.15 -0.21
C GLU A 484 33.27 2.63 -0.21
#